data_AF-A0A428JCV1-F1
#
_entry.id   AF-A0A428JCV1-F1
#
_cell.length_a   1.000
_cell.length_b   1.000
_cell.length_c   1.000
_cell.angle_alpha   90.00
_cell.angle_beta   90.00
_cell.angle_gamma   90.00
#
_symmetry.space_group_name_H-M   'P 1'
#
loop_
_entity.id
_entity.type
_entity.pdbx_description
1 polymer ?
#
loop_
_entity_poly.entity_id
_entity_poly.type
_entity_poly.pdbx_seq_one_letter_code
_entity_poly.pdbx_strand_id
1 'polypeptide(L)'
;MSAQPYEIELVASETDTDYHEALLATITGLPKAEIREKLPEPLRQAKGWRGSSFGEVARLLGYNTTPRFVKWDPATPWPCILRVKVPEHWGWKGCWWALVYNQSEVYDVARNQSYSLEHWQRIYPACRVTSMLQIWISDL
;
A
#
# COMPACT_ATOMS: atom_id res chain seq x y z
N MET A 1 -1.60 -24.83 11.83
CA MET A 1 -0.49 -24.62 10.89
C MET A 1 -0.03 -23.19 11.09
N SER A 2 1.19 -22.96 11.58
CA SER A 2 1.76 -21.61 11.63
C SER A 2 2.09 -21.23 10.20
N ALA A 3 1.29 -20.34 9.60
CA ALA A 3 1.63 -19.74 8.32
C ALA A 3 3.03 -19.11 8.47
N GLN A 4 3.95 -19.43 7.58
CA GLN A 4 5.21 -18.71 7.54
C GLN A 4 4.90 -17.23 7.29
N PRO A 5 5.62 -16.31 7.95
CA PRO A 5 5.38 -14.89 7.75
C PRO A 5 5.62 -14.55 6.28
N TYR A 6 4.63 -13.93 5.64
CA TYR A 6 4.77 -13.44 4.27
C TYR A 6 5.93 -12.45 4.21
N GLU A 7 6.95 -12.74 3.41
CA GLU A 7 8.10 -11.87 3.24
C GLU A 7 7.77 -10.77 2.23
N ILE A 8 8.01 -9.51 2.62
CA ILE A 8 7.85 -8.35 1.75
C ILE A 8 9.22 -7.87 1.29
N GLU A 9 9.36 -7.68 -0.02
CA GLU A 9 10.49 -6.97 -0.61
C GLU A 9 10.09 -5.51 -0.86
N LEU A 10 10.83 -4.55 -0.33
CA LEU A 10 10.61 -3.14 -0.58
C LEU A 10 10.96 -2.80 -2.03
N VAL A 11 9.96 -2.39 -2.81
CA VAL A 11 10.15 -1.86 -4.17
C VAL A 11 10.00 -0.35 -4.13
N ALA A 12 11.11 0.36 -4.35
CA ALA A 12 11.11 1.82 -4.34
C ALA A 12 10.31 2.41 -5.53
N SER A 13 9.64 3.51 -5.23
CA SER A 13 9.14 4.43 -6.25
C SER A 13 10.33 5.22 -6.79
N GLU A 14 10.46 5.25 -8.12
CA GLU A 14 11.51 6.01 -8.80
C GLU A 14 10.96 7.35 -9.31
N THR A 15 9.64 7.47 -9.46
CA THR A 15 8.95 8.66 -9.95
C THR A 15 7.62 8.86 -9.23
N ASP A 16 7.12 10.10 -9.15
CA ASP A 16 5.79 10.36 -8.57
C ASP A 16 4.66 9.58 -9.29
N THR A 17 4.89 9.19 -10.55
CA THR A 17 3.92 8.46 -11.37
C THR A 17 3.92 6.96 -11.15
N ASP A 18 4.97 6.37 -10.56
CA ASP A 18 5.06 4.93 -10.31
C ASP A 18 4.80 4.53 -8.86
N TYR A 19 4.53 5.52 -8.00
CA TYR A 19 4.29 5.35 -6.58
C TYR A 19 3.21 4.30 -6.26
N HIS A 20 2.12 4.28 -7.03
CA HIS A 20 1.01 3.35 -6.81
C HIS A 20 1.38 1.91 -7.19
N GLU A 21 2.07 1.75 -8.32
CA GLU A 21 2.63 0.47 -8.74
C GLU A 21 3.70 -0.02 -7.76
N ALA A 22 4.54 0.85 -7.21
CA ALA A 22 5.55 0.50 -6.22
C ALA A 22 4.93 -0.05 -4.92
N LEU A 23 3.81 0.51 -4.45
CA LEU A 23 3.06 -0.02 -3.32
C LEU A 23 2.55 -1.45 -3.57
N LEU A 24 1.99 -1.71 -4.77
CA LEU A 24 1.54 -3.05 -5.13
C LEU A 24 2.70 -4.01 -5.35
N ALA A 25 3.77 -3.58 -6.03
CA ALA A 25 4.97 -4.37 -6.25
C ALA A 25 5.60 -4.81 -4.93
N THR A 26 5.65 -3.92 -3.95
CA THR A 26 6.12 -4.23 -2.59
C THR A 26 5.26 -5.31 -1.93
N ILE A 27 3.94 -5.30 -2.14
CA ILE A 27 3.05 -6.30 -1.54
C ILE A 27 3.04 -7.62 -2.31
N THR A 28 3.17 -7.61 -3.64
CA THR A 28 2.94 -8.80 -4.47
C THR A 28 4.21 -9.46 -4.98
N GLY A 29 5.35 -8.77 -4.88
CA GLY A 29 6.62 -9.19 -5.51
C GLY A 29 6.62 -9.08 -7.04
N LEU A 30 5.56 -8.54 -7.64
CA LEU A 30 5.46 -8.42 -9.10
C LEU A 30 6.25 -7.20 -9.60
N PRO A 31 6.88 -7.28 -10.79
CA PRO A 31 7.49 -6.12 -11.42
C PRO A 31 6.48 -4.99 -11.67
N LYS A 32 6.89 -3.73 -11.47
CA LYS A 32 6.06 -2.54 -11.77
C LYS A 32 5.50 -2.55 -13.21
N ALA A 33 6.26 -3.11 -14.17
CA ALA A 33 5.84 -3.25 -15.56
C ALA A 33 4.61 -4.17 -15.71
N GLU A 34 4.60 -5.32 -15.04
CA GLU A 34 3.49 -6.26 -15.07
C GLU A 34 2.23 -5.66 -14.45
N ILE A 35 2.39 -4.94 -13.33
CA ILE A 35 1.29 -4.20 -12.69
C ILE A 35 0.72 -3.16 -13.65
N ARG A 36 1.60 -2.41 -14.35
CA ARG A 36 1.22 -1.37 -15.30
C ARG A 36 0.45 -1.92 -16.50
N GLU A 37 0.82 -3.09 -17.01
CA GLU A 37 0.11 -3.76 -18.11
C GLU A 37 -1.32 -4.16 -17.74
N LYS A 38 -1.59 -4.44 -16.46
CA LYS A 38 -2.93 -4.78 -15.97
C LYS A 38 -3.79 -3.55 -15.65
N LEU A 39 -3.24 -2.34 -15.71
CA LEU A 39 -4.01 -1.14 -15.38
C LEU A 39 -5.10 -0.86 -16.44
N PRO A 40 -6.35 -0.64 -16.00
CA PRO A 40 -7.38 -0.04 -16.85
C PRO A 40 -6.92 1.27 -17.49
N GLU A 41 -7.35 1.56 -18.72
CA GLU A 41 -6.97 2.77 -19.47
C GLU A 41 -7.10 4.07 -18.64
N PRO A 42 -8.19 4.29 -17.86
CA PRO A 42 -8.32 5.49 -17.04
C PRO A 42 -7.24 5.61 -15.95
N LEU A 43 -6.70 4.49 -15.44
CA LEU A 43 -5.67 4.47 -14.42
C LEU A 43 -4.26 4.59 -14.99
N ARG A 44 -4.02 4.09 -16.22
CA ARG A 44 -2.72 4.25 -16.90
C ARG A 44 -2.34 5.71 -17.15
N GLN A 45 -3.33 6.56 -17.36
CA GLN A 45 -3.13 7.99 -17.64
C GLN A 45 -3.39 8.88 -16.40
N ALA A 46 -3.82 8.30 -15.28
CA ALA A 46 -4.17 9.06 -14.09
C ALA A 46 -2.93 9.56 -13.37
N LYS A 47 -2.97 10.81 -12.90
CA LYS A 47 -1.95 11.38 -12.01
C LYS A 47 -1.99 10.82 -10.58
N GLY A 48 -2.97 9.98 -10.26
CA GLY A 48 -3.13 9.41 -8.93
C GLY A 48 -4.27 8.40 -8.85
N TRP A 49 -4.16 7.47 -7.90
CA TRP A 49 -5.18 6.44 -7.71
C TRP A 49 -6.18 6.81 -6.61
N ARG A 50 -7.42 6.37 -6.80
CA ARG A 50 -8.43 6.43 -5.74
C ARG A 50 -8.29 5.20 -4.86
N GLY A 51 -8.86 5.23 -3.66
CA GLY A 51 -8.81 4.07 -2.76
C GLY A 51 -9.44 2.80 -3.38
N SER A 52 -10.44 2.94 -4.25
CA SER A 52 -11.02 1.82 -4.98
C SER A 52 -10.09 1.21 -6.03
N SER A 53 -9.17 2.00 -6.60
CA SER A 53 -8.26 1.57 -7.67
C SER A 53 -7.33 0.46 -7.21
N PHE A 54 -6.81 0.53 -5.98
CA PHE A 54 -5.91 -0.50 -5.46
C PHE A 54 -6.57 -1.89 -5.41
N GLY A 55 -7.79 -1.98 -4.88
CA GLY A 55 -8.52 -3.25 -4.80
C GLY A 55 -8.99 -3.74 -6.18
N GLU A 56 -9.23 -2.85 -7.13
CA GLU A 56 -9.53 -3.20 -8.52
C GLU A 56 -8.30 -3.80 -9.22
N VAL A 57 -7.15 -3.13 -9.15
CA VAL A 57 -5.91 -3.58 -9.80
C VAL A 57 -5.38 -4.88 -9.18
N ALA A 58 -5.39 -5.00 -7.84
CA ALA A 58 -5.00 -6.24 -7.18
C ALA A 58 -5.85 -7.45 -7.64
N ARG A 59 -7.15 -7.26 -7.84
CA ARG A 59 -8.03 -8.31 -8.38
C ARG A 59 -7.74 -8.65 -9.85
N LEU A 60 -7.38 -7.66 -10.67
CA LEU A 60 -6.94 -7.90 -12.06
C LEU A 60 -5.61 -8.67 -12.13
N LEU A 61 -4.78 -8.55 -11.09
CA LEU A 61 -3.55 -9.33 -10.91
C LEU A 61 -3.80 -10.73 -10.31
N GLY A 62 -5.06 -11.09 -10.02
CA GLY A 62 -5.42 -12.41 -9.49
C GLY A 62 -5.43 -12.51 -7.96
N TYR A 63 -5.16 -11.42 -7.24
CA TYR A 63 -5.19 -11.40 -5.78
C TYR A 63 -6.56 -11.10 -5.23
N ASN A 64 -6.91 -11.76 -4.13
CA ASN A 64 -8.09 -11.40 -3.36
C ASN A 64 -7.78 -10.21 -2.45
N THR A 65 -8.77 -9.35 -2.23
CA THR A 65 -8.66 -8.19 -1.35
C THR A 65 -9.91 -8.03 -0.52
N THR A 66 -9.81 -7.28 0.59
CA THR A 66 -11.02 -6.72 1.20
C THR A 66 -11.79 -5.87 0.17
N PRO A 67 -13.14 -5.92 0.15
CA PRO A 67 -13.94 -5.29 -0.92
C PRO A 67 -13.82 -3.76 -0.97
N ARG A 68 -13.32 -3.16 0.12
CA ARG A 68 -13.00 -1.73 0.26
C ARG A 68 -11.97 -1.60 1.36
N PHE A 69 -11.39 -0.41 1.49
CA PHE A 69 -10.64 -0.08 2.70
C PHE A 69 -11.52 -0.24 3.95
N VAL A 70 -11.08 -1.08 4.87
CA VAL A 70 -11.73 -1.37 6.16
C VAL A 70 -11.02 -0.64 7.29
N LYS A 71 -11.62 -0.60 8.49
CA LYS A 71 -10.99 -0.01 9.67
C LYS A 71 -9.62 -0.66 9.90
N TRP A 72 -8.64 0.16 10.25
CA TRP A 72 -7.29 -0.31 10.55
C TRP A 72 -7.29 -1.31 11.72
N ASP A 73 -6.59 -2.43 11.53
CA ASP A 73 -6.35 -3.46 12.54
C ASP A 73 -4.87 -3.87 12.50
N PRO A 74 -4.06 -3.53 13.52
CA PRO A 74 -2.64 -3.89 13.56
C PRO A 74 -2.40 -5.40 13.71
N ALA A 75 -3.40 -6.17 14.15
CA ALA A 75 -3.31 -7.62 14.29
C ALA A 75 -3.57 -8.38 12.97
N THR A 76 -3.75 -7.68 11.85
CA THR A 76 -3.94 -8.30 10.54
C THR A 76 -2.77 -9.23 10.19
N PRO A 77 -3.04 -10.50 9.81
CA PRO A 77 -2.00 -11.42 9.38
C PRO A 77 -1.56 -11.18 7.93
N TRP A 78 -2.34 -10.40 7.17
CA TRP A 78 -2.11 -10.14 5.75
C TRP A 78 -1.39 -8.81 5.52
N PRO A 79 -0.55 -8.72 4.47
CA PRO A 79 -0.01 -7.45 4.03
C PRO A 79 -1.15 -6.53 3.57
N CYS A 80 -0.99 -5.23 3.79
CA CYS A 80 -2.04 -4.27 3.47
C CYS A 80 -1.51 -2.91 3.05
N ILE A 81 -2.33 -2.18 2.30
CA ILE A 81 -2.12 -0.76 2.01
C ILE A 81 -2.83 0.05 3.09
N LEU A 82 -2.07 0.81 3.87
CA LEU A 82 -2.58 1.74 4.86
C LEU A 82 -3.03 3.04 4.20
N ARG A 83 -4.16 3.58 4.66
CA ARG A 83 -4.57 4.95 4.37
C ARG A 83 -4.22 5.85 5.53
N VAL A 84 -3.30 6.76 5.31
CA VAL A 84 -2.82 7.70 6.31
C VAL A 84 -3.41 9.07 6.04
N LYS A 85 -4.15 9.58 7.03
CA LYS A 85 -4.53 10.98 7.07
C LYS A 85 -3.32 11.81 7.47
N VAL A 86 -2.99 12.78 6.65
CA VAL A 86 -1.92 13.74 6.89
C VAL A 86 -2.48 15.09 7.34
N PRO A 87 -1.70 15.92 8.05
CA PRO A 87 -2.14 17.25 8.47
C PRO A 87 -2.46 18.14 7.27
N GLU A 88 -3.60 18.83 7.30
CA GLU A 88 -4.04 19.67 6.18
C GLU A 88 -3.05 20.81 5.87
N HIS A 89 -2.35 21.32 6.88
CA HIS A 89 -1.36 22.39 6.73
C HIS A 89 -0.10 21.95 5.96
N TRP A 90 0.05 20.67 5.61
CA TRP A 90 1.10 20.19 4.70
C TRP A 90 0.70 20.29 3.22
N GLY A 91 -0.47 20.86 2.90
CA GLY A 91 -0.93 21.04 1.52
C GLY A 91 -1.73 19.85 0.96
N TRP A 92 -2.06 18.86 1.78
CA TRP A 92 -2.72 17.61 1.38
C TRP A 92 -4.23 17.61 1.66
N LYS A 93 -4.91 18.75 1.48
CA LYS A 93 -6.33 18.86 1.79
C LYS A 93 -7.16 17.88 0.94
N GLY A 94 -7.85 16.96 1.60
CA GLY A 94 -8.65 15.93 0.92
C GLY A 94 -7.84 14.76 0.35
N CYS A 95 -6.52 14.78 0.48
CA CYS A 95 -5.62 13.71 0.05
C CYS A 95 -5.19 12.86 1.25
N TRP A 96 -4.61 11.71 0.96
CA TRP A 96 -4.09 10.78 1.95
C TRP A 96 -2.80 10.16 1.44
N TRP A 97 -1.94 9.73 2.37
CA TRP A 97 -0.75 8.95 2.04
C TRP A 97 -1.07 7.47 2.07
N ALA A 98 -0.44 6.71 1.18
CA ALA A 98 -0.43 5.26 1.27
C ALA A 98 0.90 4.78 1.87
N LEU A 99 0.86 3.68 2.61
CA LEU A 99 2.04 2.94 3.01
C LEU A 99 1.71 1.46 2.90
N VAL A 100 2.71 0.64 2.63
CA VAL A 100 2.54 -0.80 2.82
C VAL A 100 2.77 -1.12 4.28
N TYR A 101 2.00 -2.05 4.83
CA TYR A 101 2.19 -2.60 6.16
C TYR A 101 2.19 -4.11 6.12
N ASN A 102 3.10 -4.71 6.88
CA ASN A 102 3.13 -6.14 7.16
C ASN A 102 3.73 -6.36 8.56
N GLN A 103 3.02 -7.10 9.41
CA GLN A 103 3.54 -7.58 10.70
C GLN A 103 4.34 -6.55 11.53
N SER A 104 3.73 -5.41 11.85
CA SER A 104 4.32 -4.29 12.61
C SER A 104 5.37 -3.46 11.88
N GLU A 105 5.71 -3.76 10.64
CA GLU A 105 6.55 -2.93 9.78
C GLU A 105 5.70 -2.13 8.78
N VAL A 106 6.18 -0.92 8.48
CA VAL A 106 5.67 -0.07 7.41
C VAL A 106 6.77 0.15 6.39
N TYR A 107 6.41 0.12 5.12
CA TYR A 107 7.30 0.33 3.99
C TYR A 107 6.90 1.62 3.27
N ASP A 108 7.80 2.60 3.31
CA ASP A 108 7.67 3.88 2.64
C ASP A 108 8.39 3.81 1.29
N VAL A 109 7.66 3.42 0.26
CA VAL A 109 8.17 3.24 -1.10
C VAL A 109 8.70 4.54 -1.71
N ALA A 110 8.22 5.70 -1.28
CA ALA A 110 8.69 6.99 -1.76
C ALA A 110 10.06 7.38 -1.18
N ARG A 111 10.37 6.88 0.03
CA ARG A 111 11.66 7.13 0.69
C ARG A 111 12.63 5.96 0.57
N ASN A 112 12.21 4.85 -0.03
CA ASN A 112 12.95 3.59 -0.05
C ASN A 112 13.43 3.19 1.36
N GLN A 113 12.52 3.28 2.34
CA GLN A 113 12.82 2.94 3.74
C GLN A 113 11.69 2.12 4.35
N SER A 114 12.05 1.20 5.23
CA SER A 114 11.12 0.52 6.12
C SER A 114 11.38 0.94 7.57
N TYR A 115 10.33 0.93 8.37
CA TYR A 115 10.39 1.22 9.80
C TYR A 115 9.43 0.29 10.54
N SER A 116 9.63 0.10 11.84
CA SER A 116 8.51 -0.34 12.67
C SER A 116 7.40 0.73 12.65
N LEU A 117 6.14 0.29 12.75
CA LEU A 117 4.99 1.19 12.81
C LEU A 117 5.14 2.20 13.95
N GLU A 118 5.64 1.78 15.11
CA GLU A 118 5.90 2.65 16.25
C GLU A 118 6.94 3.72 15.92
N HIS A 119 8.05 3.34 15.27
CA HIS A 119 9.08 4.29 14.87
C HIS A 119 8.56 5.29 13.85
N TRP A 120 7.80 4.83 12.85
CA TRP A 120 7.16 5.71 11.88
C TRP A 120 6.20 6.71 12.54
N GLN A 121 5.40 6.26 13.52
CA GLN A 121 4.50 7.14 14.28
C GLN A 121 5.27 8.21 15.08
N ARG A 122 6.49 7.90 15.55
CA ARG A 122 7.34 8.89 16.22
C ARG A 122 7.93 9.92 15.26
N ILE A 123 8.28 9.51 14.03
CA ILE A 123 8.75 10.43 12.99
C ILE A 123 7.60 11.32 12.49
N TYR A 124 6.40 10.75 12.34
CA TYR A 124 5.22 11.42 11.81
C TYR A 124 4.06 11.49 12.83
N PRO A 125 4.25 12.17 13.98
CA PRO A 125 3.29 12.13 15.09
C PRO A 125 1.95 12.79 14.77
N ALA A 126 1.91 13.65 13.75
CA ALA A 126 0.70 14.32 13.28
C ALA A 126 -0.07 13.50 12.23
N CYS A 127 0.52 12.41 11.71
CA CYS A 127 -0.12 11.52 10.76
C CYS A 127 -0.93 10.45 11.49
N ARG A 128 -2.07 10.04 10.91
CA ARG A 128 -2.95 9.04 11.50
C ARG A 128 -3.31 7.96 10.49
N VAL A 129 -2.99 6.70 10.80
CA VAL A 129 -3.53 5.55 10.08
C VAL A 129 -5.04 5.48 10.33
N THR A 130 -5.84 5.44 9.26
CA THR A 130 -7.31 5.51 9.34
C THR A 130 -7.98 4.20 8.95
N SER A 131 -7.46 3.54 7.93
CA SER A 131 -8.05 2.35 7.32
C SER A 131 -6.98 1.59 6.56
N MET A 132 -7.27 0.34 6.20
CA MET A 132 -6.39 -0.52 5.43
C MET A 132 -7.14 -1.25 4.33
N LEU A 133 -6.44 -1.60 3.25
CA LEU A 133 -6.87 -2.57 2.25
C LEU A 133 -5.97 -3.80 2.38
N GLN A 134 -6.52 -4.91 2.86
CA GLN A 134 -5.79 -6.17 2.93
C GLN A 134 -5.71 -6.80 1.54
N ILE A 135 -4.55 -7.35 1.21
CA ILE A 135 -4.32 -8.12 0.00
C ILE A 135 -3.96 -9.54 0.45
N TRP A 136 -4.79 -10.52 0.11
CA TRP A 136 -4.58 -11.91 0.48
C TRP A 136 -3.60 -12.52 -0.52
N ILE A 137 -2.34 -12.52 -0.14
CA ILE A 137 -1.32 -13.31 -0.82
C ILE A 137 -1.40 -14.72 -0.23
N SER A 138 -2.22 -15.57 -0.85
CA SER A 138 -2.08 -17.01 -0.61
C SER A 138 -0.77 -17.43 -1.25
N ASP A 139 0.09 -18.13 -0.51
CA ASP A 139 1.13 -18.94 -1.14
C ASP A 139 0.47 -19.69 -2.31
N LEU A 140 1.01 -19.52 -3.52
CA LEU A 140 0.61 -20.27 -4.71
C LEU A 140 0.60 -21.78 -4.44
#